data_AF-A0A7Y3D9A7-F1
#
_entry.id   AF-A0A7Y3D9A7-F1
#
_cell.length_a   1.000
_cell.length_b   1.000
_cell.length_c   1.000
_cell.angle_alpha   90.00
_cell.angle_beta   90.00
_cell.angle_gamma   90.00
#
_symmetry.space_group_name_H-M   'P 1'
#
loop_
_entity.id
_entity.type
_entity.pdbx_description
1 polymer ?
#
loop_
_entity_poly.entity_id
_entity_poly.type
_entity_poly.pdbx_seq_one_letter_code
_entity_poly.pdbx_strand_id
1 'polypeptide(L)'
;MAKIFAGSLAVVLWAAAATAEVAPEAPPPEPLPISFSDIAERAATEVAALRAAETLLDRAPSLDQIEALLTEREAGVARRLVQLQRSLRMAASLDAIGEIEGEWQDTDRQLQAWADRLQGQSAVVEQELQRLDAGLAIWQATLREARAGAAPAEILGLTEATLESIEEARTGLKRLSDRTLGLLGRVGRARDAAAQALARVEDEKGAFVAQLATRDRAPLWSETVRGTSPRELASAARTELAAQAAALAVVWRQERDRVVFQLMVLLVLGLALRGARGESDADAPERREPGLLDQPFSLAALLTLLSTPWLYVSTPAALDDLVEVLLVVPVLRLLFPLVGRPLESALLALAGLYLADQLRDLVEAAPLLSRLLFLLEILAALALGGWLLHALPRQDAGQRRMAKVRLSTAAGVLRFALLLLGVAGLAAVAGFVRLGVLLGGGVLRSAYLAVLLVALARAGEATLKMVLRGRALRRLKVLEGRRRPLEKRARQGLRFVLGVSWAVATLELFALRDPILEIARVILFTELEAGAISLSLSDVLAFVATVLAAVLLARAVTLALEEDVYPRLRLGRGVPYAISTITRYGIILM
;
A
#
# COMPACT_ATOMS: atom_id res chain seq x y z
N MET A 1 12.14 23.13 -17.98
CA MET A 1 13.33 23.26 -18.85
C MET A 1 14.59 22.90 -18.06
N ALA A 2 14.80 21.61 -17.74
CA ALA A 2 15.76 21.15 -16.72
C ALA A 2 16.79 20.11 -17.24
N LYS A 3 17.18 20.19 -18.52
CA LYS A 3 18.15 19.29 -19.14
C LYS A 3 19.40 19.97 -19.73
N ILE A 4 19.54 21.29 -19.58
CA ILE A 4 20.69 22.02 -20.17
C ILE A 4 21.66 22.57 -19.10
N PHE A 5 21.26 22.68 -17.83
CA PHE A 5 22.16 23.14 -16.75
C PHE A 5 22.96 22.03 -16.02
N ALA A 6 22.72 20.75 -16.34
CA ALA A 6 23.50 19.64 -15.78
C ALA A 6 24.82 19.37 -16.55
N GLY A 7 24.99 19.95 -17.73
CA GLY A 7 26.16 19.72 -18.59
C GLY A 7 27.42 20.51 -18.18
N SER A 8 27.28 21.65 -17.48
CA SER A 8 28.43 22.51 -17.15
C SER A 8 29.05 22.23 -15.78
N LEU A 9 28.33 21.59 -14.86
CA LEU A 9 28.86 21.16 -13.56
C LEU A 9 29.60 19.81 -13.64
N ALA A 10 29.28 18.98 -14.64
CA ALA A 10 29.99 17.73 -14.89
C ALA A 10 31.41 17.94 -15.45
N VAL A 11 31.65 19.01 -16.22
CA VAL A 11 32.97 19.27 -16.83
C VAL A 11 33.96 19.88 -15.82
N VAL A 12 33.49 20.67 -14.85
CA VAL A 12 34.39 21.25 -13.82
C VAL A 12 34.75 20.22 -12.75
N LEU A 13 33.85 19.29 -12.41
CA LEU A 13 34.17 18.17 -11.51
C LEU A 13 35.01 17.07 -12.17
N TRP A 14 34.98 16.94 -13.50
CA TRP A 14 35.85 16.01 -14.23
C TRP A 14 37.25 16.59 -14.49
N ALA A 15 37.37 17.92 -14.65
CA ALA A 15 38.67 18.58 -14.82
C ALA A 15 39.47 18.72 -13.51
N ALA A 16 38.81 18.81 -12.35
CA ALA A 16 39.48 18.80 -11.04
C ALA A 16 39.96 17.40 -10.60
N ALA A 17 39.43 16.34 -11.21
CA ALA A 17 39.86 14.96 -10.96
C ALA A 17 41.07 14.53 -11.82
N ALA A 18 41.45 15.32 -12.83
CA ALA A 18 42.52 14.96 -13.78
C ALA A 18 43.91 15.51 -13.42
N THR A 19 44.05 16.22 -12.28
CA THR A 19 45.35 16.75 -11.79
C THR A 19 45.54 16.57 -10.29
N ALA A 20 44.87 15.60 -9.67
CA ALA A 20 45.41 15.00 -8.46
C ALA A 20 46.45 13.98 -8.92
N GLU A 21 47.69 14.46 -9.05
CA GLU A 21 48.86 13.60 -9.11
C GLU A 21 48.75 12.65 -7.92
N VAL A 22 48.43 11.38 -8.22
CA VAL A 22 48.40 10.30 -7.25
C VAL A 22 49.83 10.17 -6.75
N ALA A 23 50.14 10.87 -5.66
CA ALA A 23 51.29 10.54 -4.85
C ALA A 23 51.18 9.03 -4.58
N PRO A 24 52.26 8.25 -4.82
CA PRO A 24 52.20 6.81 -4.60
C PRO A 24 51.71 6.57 -3.18
N GLU A 25 50.56 5.93 -3.07
CA GLU A 25 50.00 5.47 -1.81
C GLU A 25 51.12 4.69 -1.11
N ALA A 26 51.58 5.21 0.03
CA ALA A 26 52.61 4.53 0.80
C ALA A 26 52.13 3.08 1.01
N PRO A 27 53.00 2.07 0.82
CA PRO A 27 52.60 0.68 1.00
C PRO A 27 51.90 0.55 2.35
N PRO A 28 50.79 -0.20 2.44
CA PRO A 28 50.09 -0.40 3.71
C PRO A 28 51.13 -0.79 4.76
N PRO A 29 51.10 -0.18 5.98
CA PRO A 29 52.10 -0.44 7.00
C PRO A 29 52.23 -1.95 7.19
N GLU A 30 53.46 -2.46 7.16
CA GLU A 30 53.69 -3.89 7.37
C GLU A 30 53.00 -4.31 8.68
N PRO A 31 52.18 -5.37 8.65
CA PRO A 31 51.43 -5.78 9.83
C PRO A 31 52.41 -6.09 10.97
N LEU A 32 52.26 -5.37 12.08
CA LEU A 32 53.13 -5.53 13.25
C LEU A 32 52.98 -6.96 13.78
N PRO A 33 54.07 -7.74 13.85
CA PRO A 33 54.01 -9.13 14.28
C PRO A 33 53.72 -9.23 15.79
N ILE A 34 53.20 -10.39 16.19
CA ILE A 34 52.78 -10.66 17.57
C ILE A 34 54.01 -10.99 18.42
N SER A 35 54.15 -10.32 19.57
CA SER A 35 55.19 -10.66 20.58
C SER A 35 55.09 -12.12 21.00
N PHE A 36 56.25 -12.79 21.14
CA PHE A 36 56.35 -14.20 21.54
C PHE A 36 55.59 -14.55 22.84
N SER A 37 55.47 -13.61 23.78
CA SER A 37 54.73 -13.78 25.04
C SER A 37 53.21 -13.90 24.85
N ASP A 38 52.68 -13.31 23.77
CA ASP A 38 51.24 -13.07 23.59
C ASP A 38 50.63 -14.03 22.55
N ILE A 39 51.45 -14.85 21.89
CA ILE A 39 51.04 -15.78 20.83
C ILE A 39 49.93 -16.73 21.32
N ALA A 40 50.07 -17.27 22.54
CA ALA A 40 49.09 -18.20 23.09
C ALA A 40 47.73 -17.53 23.40
N GLU A 41 47.74 -16.30 23.92
CA GLU A 41 46.52 -15.55 24.23
C GLU A 41 45.81 -15.07 22.95
N ARG A 42 46.58 -14.61 21.97
CA ARG A 42 46.05 -14.23 20.64
C ARG A 42 45.51 -15.43 19.87
N ALA A 43 46.17 -16.60 19.93
CA ALA A 43 45.64 -17.83 19.32
C ALA A 43 44.29 -18.24 19.94
N ALA A 44 44.14 -18.15 21.26
CA ALA A 44 42.86 -18.43 21.93
C ALA A 44 41.75 -17.44 21.51
N THR A 45 42.10 -16.17 21.32
CA THR A 45 41.17 -15.12 20.84
C THR A 45 40.73 -15.39 19.40
N GLU A 46 41.64 -15.84 18.54
CA GLU A 46 41.33 -16.21 17.16
C GLU A 46 40.44 -17.44 17.05
N VAL A 47 40.65 -18.46 17.89
CA VAL A 47 39.74 -19.62 17.96
C VAL A 47 38.32 -19.19 18.33
N ALA A 48 38.17 -18.24 19.27
CA ALA A 48 36.85 -17.69 19.60
C ALA A 48 36.24 -16.91 18.43
N ALA A 49 37.05 -16.23 17.64
CA ALA A 49 36.60 -15.46 16.48
C ALA A 49 36.31 -16.35 15.25
N LEU A 50 36.98 -17.49 15.10
CA LEU A 50 36.70 -18.49 14.07
C LEU A 50 35.33 -19.16 14.28
N ARG A 51 34.86 -19.29 15.53
CA ARG A 51 33.49 -19.74 15.82
C ARG A 51 32.42 -18.86 15.17
N ALA A 52 32.67 -17.56 15.02
CA ALA A 52 31.73 -16.69 14.31
C ALA A 52 31.63 -17.08 12.82
N ALA A 53 32.75 -17.37 12.17
CA ALA A 53 32.78 -17.88 10.80
C ALA A 53 32.11 -19.26 10.68
N GLU A 54 32.37 -20.17 11.63
CA GLU A 54 31.70 -21.47 11.69
C GLU A 54 30.17 -21.33 11.83
N THR A 55 29.68 -20.43 12.69
CA THR A 55 28.23 -20.21 12.81
C THR A 55 27.56 -19.68 11.54
N LEU A 56 28.31 -18.96 10.69
CA LEU A 56 27.83 -18.53 9.37
C LEU A 56 27.82 -19.69 8.37
N LEU A 57 28.84 -20.55 8.43
CA LEU A 57 28.93 -21.76 7.61
C LEU A 57 27.83 -22.78 7.99
N ASP A 58 27.51 -22.90 9.27
CA ASP A 58 26.41 -23.75 9.77
C ASP A 58 25.03 -23.26 9.33
N ARG A 59 24.91 -21.99 8.91
CA ARG A 59 23.68 -21.45 8.30
C ARG A 59 23.57 -21.75 6.81
N ALA A 60 24.59 -22.34 6.17
CA ALA A 60 24.54 -22.75 4.76
C ALA A 60 23.34 -23.66 4.38
N PRO A 61 22.82 -24.56 5.23
CA PRO A 61 21.62 -25.35 4.91
C PRO A 61 20.36 -24.49 4.68
N SER A 62 20.32 -23.26 5.24
CA SER A 62 19.21 -22.32 4.98
C SER A 62 19.28 -21.73 3.57
N LEU A 63 20.47 -21.64 2.96
CA LEU A 63 20.64 -21.24 1.57
C LEU A 63 20.18 -22.33 0.61
N ASP A 64 20.31 -23.62 0.98
CA ASP A 64 19.76 -24.72 0.17
C ASP A 64 18.23 -24.62 0.05
N GLN A 65 17.55 -24.25 1.15
CA GLN A 65 16.10 -24.03 1.14
C GLN A 65 15.73 -22.83 0.26
N ILE A 66 16.47 -21.71 0.36
CA ILE A 66 16.25 -20.53 -0.49
C ILE A 66 16.48 -20.87 -1.96
N GLU A 67 17.53 -21.63 -2.27
CA GLU A 67 17.85 -22.05 -3.64
C GLU A 67 16.78 -22.97 -4.24
N ALA A 68 16.26 -23.92 -3.46
CA ALA A 68 15.16 -24.79 -3.89
C ALA A 68 13.89 -23.97 -4.19
N LEU A 69 13.50 -23.07 -3.27
CA LEU A 69 12.35 -22.19 -3.44
C LEU A 69 12.53 -21.22 -4.62
N LEU A 70 13.74 -20.68 -4.82
CA LEU A 70 14.06 -19.81 -5.93
C LEU A 70 13.94 -20.54 -7.27
N THR A 71 14.41 -21.78 -7.34
CA THR A 71 14.34 -22.58 -8.57
C THR A 71 12.89 -22.88 -8.96
N GLU A 72 12.05 -23.24 -7.99
CA GLU A 72 10.62 -23.41 -8.22
C GLU A 72 9.96 -22.10 -8.69
N ARG A 73 10.35 -20.98 -8.09
CA ARG A 73 9.80 -19.66 -8.40
C ARG A 73 10.22 -19.14 -9.77
N GLU A 74 11.48 -19.30 -10.15
CA GLU A 74 11.99 -18.98 -11.49
C GLU A 74 11.23 -19.75 -12.57
N ALA A 75 11.01 -21.06 -12.37
CA ALA A 75 10.19 -21.87 -13.27
C ALA A 75 8.72 -21.39 -13.30
N GLY A 76 8.20 -20.89 -12.18
CA GLY A 76 6.89 -20.23 -12.09
C GLY A 76 6.84 -18.94 -12.92
N VAL A 77 7.81 -18.04 -12.74
CA VAL A 77 7.92 -16.77 -13.47
C VAL A 77 8.02 -17.01 -14.97
N ALA A 78 8.88 -17.92 -15.42
CA ALA A 78 9.03 -18.25 -16.84
C ALA A 78 7.72 -18.77 -17.46
N ARG A 79 7.01 -19.68 -16.76
CA ARG A 79 5.71 -20.19 -17.22
C ARG A 79 4.65 -19.10 -17.30
N ARG A 80 4.57 -18.24 -16.28
CA ARG A 80 3.62 -17.12 -16.24
C ARG A 80 3.91 -16.08 -17.31
N LEU A 81 5.17 -15.79 -17.61
CA LEU A 81 5.56 -14.89 -18.70
C LEU A 81 5.08 -15.37 -20.08
N VAL A 82 5.13 -16.68 -20.32
CA VAL A 82 4.58 -17.28 -21.55
C VAL A 82 3.06 -17.18 -21.60
N GLN A 83 2.39 -17.30 -20.44
CA GLN A 83 0.93 -17.19 -20.34
C GLN A 83 0.44 -15.74 -20.37
N LEU A 84 1.28 -14.77 -19.99
CA LEU A 84 0.92 -13.36 -19.83
C LEU A 84 0.23 -12.77 -21.05
N GLN A 85 0.77 -13.00 -22.25
CA GLN A 85 0.18 -12.45 -23.47
C GLN A 85 -1.19 -13.07 -23.78
N ARG A 86 -1.42 -14.33 -23.38
CA ARG A 86 -2.72 -15.00 -23.53
C ARG A 86 -3.71 -14.47 -22.51
N SER A 87 -3.32 -14.31 -21.25
CA SER A 87 -4.20 -13.76 -20.21
C SER A 87 -4.58 -12.31 -20.50
N LEU A 88 -3.63 -11.47 -20.91
CA LEU A 88 -3.90 -10.07 -21.28
C LEU A 88 -4.87 -9.95 -22.47
N ARG A 89 -4.76 -10.82 -23.49
CA ARG A 89 -5.71 -10.84 -24.61
C ARG A 89 -7.11 -11.31 -24.24
N MET A 90 -7.21 -12.18 -23.22
CA MET A 90 -8.49 -12.70 -22.75
C MET A 90 -9.17 -11.76 -21.75
N ALA A 91 -8.42 -10.86 -21.11
CA ALA A 91 -8.95 -9.86 -20.20
C ALA A 91 -9.92 -8.91 -20.93
N ALA A 92 -11.18 -8.87 -20.50
CA ALA A 92 -12.20 -8.02 -21.11
C ALA A 92 -12.39 -6.67 -20.38
N SER A 93 -11.78 -6.49 -19.21
CA SER A 93 -11.90 -5.32 -18.34
C SER A 93 -10.52 -4.83 -17.85
N LEU A 94 -10.46 -3.57 -17.41
CA LEU A 94 -9.26 -3.04 -16.74
C LEU A 94 -9.00 -3.75 -15.40
N ASP A 95 -10.03 -4.27 -14.76
CA ASP A 95 -9.91 -5.00 -13.50
C ASP A 95 -9.19 -6.33 -13.70
N ALA A 96 -9.56 -7.10 -14.73
CA ALA A 96 -8.86 -8.34 -15.08
C ALA A 96 -7.39 -8.10 -15.44
N ILE A 97 -7.07 -6.94 -16.03
CA ILE A 97 -5.68 -6.52 -16.27
C ILE A 97 -5.00 -6.13 -14.95
N GLY A 98 -5.70 -5.45 -14.04
CA GLY A 98 -5.25 -5.10 -12.70
C GLY A 98 -5.00 -6.32 -11.80
N GLU A 99 -5.77 -7.38 -11.93
CA GLU A 99 -5.54 -8.66 -11.24
C GLU A 99 -4.21 -9.28 -11.67
N ILE A 100 -3.97 -9.35 -12.99
CA ILE A 100 -2.69 -9.82 -13.55
C ILE A 100 -1.55 -8.94 -13.03
N GLU A 101 -1.72 -7.63 -13.00
CA GLU A 101 -0.75 -6.70 -12.42
C GLU A 101 -0.45 -7.03 -10.95
N GLY A 102 -1.49 -7.21 -10.14
CA GLY A 102 -1.38 -7.51 -8.71
C GLY A 102 -0.59 -8.80 -8.45
N GLU A 103 -0.82 -9.84 -9.25
CA GLU A 103 -0.06 -11.09 -9.17
C GLU A 103 1.44 -10.90 -9.49
N TRP A 104 1.77 -10.06 -10.47
CA TRP A 104 3.15 -9.74 -10.82
C TRP A 104 3.82 -8.83 -9.78
N GLN A 105 3.10 -7.86 -9.23
CA GLN A 105 3.57 -7.01 -8.14
C GLN A 105 3.84 -7.83 -6.87
N ASP A 106 2.98 -8.80 -6.53
CA ASP A 106 3.24 -9.74 -5.44
C ASP A 106 4.51 -10.58 -5.70
N THR A 107 4.68 -11.05 -6.93
CA THR A 107 5.87 -11.81 -7.32
C THR A 107 7.14 -10.96 -7.18
N ASP A 108 7.14 -9.70 -7.63
CA ASP A 108 8.28 -8.80 -7.47
C ASP A 108 8.56 -8.49 -5.99
N ARG A 109 7.54 -8.22 -5.16
CA ARG A 109 7.70 -7.97 -3.72
C ARG A 109 8.34 -9.16 -2.99
N GLN A 110 7.95 -10.38 -3.33
CA GLN A 110 8.56 -11.58 -2.75
C GLN A 110 10.03 -11.74 -3.17
N LEU A 111 10.34 -11.49 -4.45
CA LEU A 111 11.72 -11.52 -4.94
C LEU A 111 12.59 -10.42 -4.33
N GLN A 112 12.05 -9.21 -4.10
CA GLN A 112 12.72 -8.13 -3.36
C GLN A 112 13.06 -8.58 -1.94
N ALA A 113 12.11 -9.20 -1.22
CA ALA A 113 12.36 -9.67 0.14
C ALA A 113 13.49 -10.72 0.20
N TRP A 114 13.64 -11.56 -0.83
CA TRP A 114 14.77 -12.48 -0.95
C TRP A 114 16.08 -11.76 -1.29
N ALA A 115 16.05 -10.80 -2.22
CA ALA A 115 17.19 -9.97 -2.55
C ALA A 115 17.74 -9.25 -1.31
N ASP A 116 16.88 -8.65 -0.51
CA ASP A 116 17.26 -7.92 0.71
C ASP A 116 17.92 -8.85 1.74
N ARG A 117 17.37 -10.06 1.92
CA ARG A 117 17.95 -11.08 2.82
C ARG A 117 19.33 -11.54 2.35
N LEU A 118 19.47 -11.85 1.06
CA LEU A 118 20.74 -12.30 0.47
C LEU A 118 21.79 -11.19 0.48
N GLN A 119 21.39 -9.94 0.23
CA GLN A 119 22.29 -8.78 0.28
C GLN A 119 22.77 -8.52 1.71
N GLY A 120 21.88 -8.63 2.69
CA GLY A 120 22.26 -8.56 4.11
C GLY A 120 23.26 -9.67 4.51
N GLN A 121 23.07 -10.89 4.03
CA GLN A 121 24.02 -11.99 4.27
C GLN A 121 25.36 -11.75 3.57
N SER A 122 25.36 -11.31 2.31
CA SER A 122 26.58 -11.02 1.55
C SER A 122 27.44 -9.96 2.25
N ALA A 123 26.82 -8.91 2.80
CA ALA A 123 27.54 -7.87 3.55
C ALA A 123 28.22 -8.41 4.82
N VAL A 124 27.55 -9.31 5.55
CA VAL A 124 28.11 -9.95 6.75
C VAL A 124 29.27 -10.88 6.39
N VAL A 125 29.12 -11.68 5.32
CA VAL A 125 30.19 -12.59 4.86
C VAL A 125 31.41 -11.79 4.38
N GLU A 126 31.19 -10.70 3.65
CA GLU A 126 32.28 -9.82 3.18
C GLU A 126 33.05 -9.19 4.34
N GLN A 127 32.35 -8.73 5.38
CA GLN A 127 32.97 -8.17 6.58
C GLN A 127 33.83 -9.22 7.31
N GLU A 128 33.34 -10.46 7.45
CA GLU A 128 34.11 -11.54 8.07
C GLU A 128 35.31 -11.97 7.21
N LEU A 129 35.17 -11.99 5.87
CA LEU A 129 36.29 -12.26 4.96
C LEU A 129 37.40 -11.22 5.11
N GLN A 130 37.06 -9.93 5.16
CA GLN A 130 38.03 -8.86 5.39
C GLN A 130 38.74 -8.99 6.74
N ARG A 131 38.01 -9.39 7.79
CA ARG A 131 38.58 -9.65 9.10
C ARG A 131 39.56 -10.83 9.08
N LEU A 132 39.20 -11.94 8.44
CA LEU A 132 40.08 -13.10 8.29
C LEU A 132 41.30 -12.77 7.44
N ASP A 133 41.17 -12.00 6.36
CA ASP A 133 42.29 -11.54 5.53
C ASP A 133 43.29 -10.70 6.33
N ALA A 134 42.79 -9.80 7.19
CA ALA A 134 43.63 -9.01 8.10
C ALA A 134 44.35 -9.88 9.13
N GLY A 135 43.64 -10.86 9.74
CA GLY A 135 44.23 -11.82 10.67
C GLY A 135 45.32 -12.66 10.01
N LEU A 136 45.04 -13.19 8.80
CA LEU A 136 45.98 -14.00 8.02
C LEU A 136 47.28 -13.24 7.74
N ALA A 137 47.19 -11.95 7.38
CA ALA A 137 48.36 -11.09 7.18
C ALA A 137 49.23 -10.93 8.45
N ILE A 138 48.61 -10.78 9.63
CA ILE A 138 49.29 -10.66 10.93
C ILE A 138 49.96 -11.98 11.32
N TRP A 139 49.26 -13.11 11.18
CA TRP A 139 49.79 -14.43 11.53
C TRP A 139 50.90 -14.88 10.57
N GLN A 140 50.83 -14.53 9.29
CA GLN A 140 51.93 -14.76 8.34
C GLN A 140 53.18 -13.94 8.68
N ALA A 141 53.03 -12.69 9.10
CA ALA A 141 54.15 -11.87 9.56
C ALA A 141 54.77 -12.44 10.85
N THR A 142 53.93 -12.88 11.78
CA THR A 142 54.35 -13.53 13.04
C THR A 142 55.11 -14.83 12.78
N LEU A 143 54.67 -15.67 11.83
CA LEU A 143 55.38 -16.89 11.45
C LEU A 143 56.76 -16.61 10.84
N ARG A 144 56.87 -15.55 10.02
CA ARG A 144 58.16 -15.12 9.43
C ARG A 144 59.14 -14.69 10.51
N GLU A 145 58.69 -13.90 11.48
CA GLU A 145 59.53 -13.46 12.61
C GLU A 145 59.90 -14.63 13.54
N ALA A 146 58.95 -15.51 13.85
CA ALA A 146 59.19 -16.67 14.69
C ALA A 146 60.22 -17.65 14.09
N ARG A 147 60.22 -17.82 12.76
CA ARG A 147 61.24 -18.60 12.05
C ARG A 147 62.60 -17.90 12.03
N ALA A 148 62.63 -16.58 11.86
CA ALA A 148 63.87 -15.80 11.89
C ALA A 148 64.52 -15.75 13.29
N GLY A 149 63.70 -15.73 14.35
CA GLY A 149 64.13 -15.71 15.75
C GLY A 149 64.45 -17.08 16.37
N ALA A 150 64.41 -18.18 15.60
CA ALA A 150 64.62 -19.55 16.08
C ALA A 150 63.73 -19.93 17.28
N ALA A 151 62.43 -19.62 17.19
CA ALA A 151 61.46 -19.94 18.24
C ALA A 151 61.34 -21.46 18.51
N PRO A 152 60.93 -21.87 19.74
CA PRO A 152 60.66 -23.26 20.08
C PRO A 152 59.67 -23.94 19.14
N ALA A 153 59.86 -25.24 18.91
CA ALA A 153 59.04 -26.04 17.98
C ALA A 153 57.55 -26.02 18.35
N GLU A 154 57.19 -25.94 19.65
CA GLU A 154 55.78 -25.84 20.05
C GLU A 154 55.11 -24.54 19.60
N ILE A 155 55.83 -23.41 19.60
CA ILE A 155 55.28 -22.10 19.18
C ILE A 155 55.10 -22.06 17.66
N LEU A 156 56.05 -22.63 16.92
CA LEU A 156 55.94 -22.77 15.47
C LEU A 156 54.74 -23.64 15.09
N GLY A 157 54.54 -24.79 15.77
CA GLY A 157 53.39 -25.67 15.53
C GLY A 157 52.04 -25.02 15.84
N LEU A 158 51.94 -24.26 16.95
CA LEU A 158 50.71 -23.52 17.28
C LEU A 158 50.37 -22.43 16.25
N THR A 159 51.39 -21.70 15.78
CA THR A 159 51.25 -20.64 14.79
C THR A 159 50.80 -21.21 13.44
N GLU A 160 51.39 -22.33 13.01
CA GLU A 160 51.02 -23.02 11.77
C GLU A 160 49.59 -23.58 11.83
N ALA A 161 49.20 -24.22 12.93
CA ALA A 161 47.83 -24.74 13.11
C ALA A 161 46.78 -23.62 13.12
N THR A 162 47.09 -22.47 13.74
CA THR A 162 46.19 -21.30 13.75
C THR A 162 46.02 -20.75 12.33
N LEU A 163 47.09 -20.68 11.55
CA LEU A 163 47.07 -20.19 10.18
C LEU A 163 46.24 -21.12 9.26
N GLU A 164 46.38 -22.44 9.42
CA GLU A 164 45.57 -23.44 8.71
C GLU A 164 44.08 -23.27 9.00
N SER A 165 43.70 -23.10 10.28
CA SER A 165 42.29 -22.89 10.66
C SER A 165 41.68 -21.60 10.08
N ILE A 166 42.47 -20.51 9.99
CA ILE A 166 42.04 -19.25 9.36
C ILE A 166 41.85 -19.44 7.85
N GLU A 167 42.76 -20.16 7.18
CA GLU A 167 42.67 -20.45 5.74
C GLU A 167 41.47 -21.34 5.39
N GLU A 168 41.18 -22.36 6.21
CA GLU A 168 40.00 -23.21 6.05
C GLU A 168 38.70 -22.41 6.17
N ALA A 169 38.56 -21.60 7.24
CA ALA A 169 37.39 -20.75 7.47
C ALA A 169 37.20 -19.74 6.33
N ARG A 170 38.30 -19.10 5.88
CA ARG A 170 38.29 -18.16 4.75
C ARG A 170 37.84 -18.84 3.46
N THR A 171 38.33 -20.04 3.18
CA THR A 171 37.95 -20.80 1.97
C THR A 171 36.48 -21.23 2.02
N GLY A 172 35.96 -21.58 3.21
CA GLY A 172 34.53 -21.80 3.44
C GLY A 172 33.69 -20.55 3.15
N LEU A 173 34.04 -19.41 3.77
CA LEU A 173 33.30 -18.16 3.60
C LEU A 173 33.37 -17.62 2.18
N LYS A 174 34.50 -17.80 1.46
CA LYS A 174 34.62 -17.40 0.06
C LYS A 174 33.66 -18.19 -0.83
N ARG A 175 33.56 -19.51 -0.64
CA ARG A 175 32.57 -20.34 -1.35
C ARG A 175 31.14 -19.92 -1.03
N LEU A 176 30.87 -19.57 0.22
CA LEU A 176 29.56 -19.05 0.64
C LEU A 176 29.23 -17.70 -0.04
N SER A 177 30.23 -16.80 -0.13
CA SER A 177 30.11 -15.52 -0.83
C SER A 177 29.80 -15.71 -2.31
N ASP A 178 30.61 -16.52 -3.01
CA ASP A 178 30.41 -16.82 -4.44
C ASP A 178 29.03 -17.40 -4.71
N ARG A 179 28.56 -18.32 -3.86
CA ARG A 179 27.22 -18.90 -3.94
C ARG A 179 26.12 -17.86 -3.72
N THR A 180 26.27 -16.99 -2.72
CA THR A 180 25.31 -15.92 -2.40
C THR A 180 25.21 -14.91 -3.55
N LEU A 181 26.34 -14.52 -4.15
CA LEU A 181 26.38 -13.65 -5.33
C LEU A 181 25.72 -14.31 -6.55
N GLY A 182 25.94 -15.61 -6.74
CA GLY A 182 25.25 -16.39 -7.77
C GLY A 182 23.72 -16.39 -7.61
N LEU A 183 23.23 -16.52 -6.37
CA LEU A 183 21.80 -16.43 -6.05
C LEU A 183 21.27 -15.00 -6.23
N LEU A 184 22.02 -13.97 -5.86
CA LEU A 184 21.65 -12.56 -6.10
C LEU A 184 21.47 -12.28 -7.60
N GLY A 185 22.39 -12.75 -8.45
CA GLY A 185 22.27 -12.61 -9.90
C GLY A 185 21.09 -13.38 -10.51
N ARG A 186 20.69 -14.50 -9.89
CA ARG A 186 19.47 -15.24 -10.26
C ARG A 186 18.20 -14.49 -9.88
N VAL A 187 18.10 -14.01 -8.65
CA VAL A 187 16.98 -13.17 -8.18
C VAL A 187 16.86 -11.91 -9.03
N GLY A 188 17.97 -11.23 -9.34
CA GLY A 188 17.99 -10.05 -10.21
C GLY A 188 17.35 -10.32 -11.58
N ARG A 189 17.75 -11.40 -12.26
CA ARG A 189 17.15 -11.79 -13.54
C ARG A 189 15.66 -12.11 -13.44
N ALA A 190 15.22 -12.77 -12.36
CA ALA A 190 13.80 -13.05 -12.15
C ALA A 190 12.98 -11.76 -11.94
N ARG A 191 13.56 -10.77 -11.26
CA ARG A 191 12.94 -9.45 -11.06
C ARG A 191 12.89 -8.62 -12.33
N ASP A 192 13.95 -8.62 -13.13
CA ASP A 192 13.93 -7.97 -14.44
C ASP A 192 12.82 -8.56 -15.33
N ALA A 193 12.62 -9.88 -15.25
CA ALA A 193 11.55 -10.57 -15.96
C ALA A 193 10.14 -10.15 -15.44
N ALA A 194 9.98 -9.99 -14.13
CA ALA A 194 8.74 -9.48 -13.52
C ALA A 194 8.48 -8.00 -13.88
N ALA A 195 9.52 -7.16 -13.89
CA ALA A 195 9.44 -5.76 -14.29
C ALA A 195 9.03 -5.60 -15.76
N GLN A 196 9.58 -6.45 -16.65
CA GLN A 196 9.15 -6.50 -18.06
C GLN A 196 7.70 -6.94 -18.21
N ALA A 197 7.23 -7.88 -17.38
CA ALA A 197 5.82 -8.28 -17.36
C ALA A 197 4.92 -7.11 -16.95
N LEU A 198 5.27 -6.39 -15.87
CA LEU A 198 4.54 -5.21 -15.40
C LEU A 198 4.52 -4.09 -16.46
N ALA A 199 5.63 -3.84 -17.15
CA ALA A 199 5.66 -2.86 -18.24
C ALA A 199 4.70 -3.22 -19.38
N ARG A 200 4.63 -4.51 -19.76
CA ARG A 200 3.68 -4.99 -20.78
C ARG A 200 2.22 -4.88 -20.32
N VAL A 201 1.95 -5.11 -19.04
CA VAL A 201 0.62 -4.92 -18.45
C VAL A 201 0.21 -3.45 -18.56
N GLU A 202 1.12 -2.53 -18.25
CA GLU A 202 0.89 -1.09 -18.36
C GLU A 202 0.65 -0.64 -19.81
N ASP A 203 1.44 -1.16 -20.76
CA ASP A 203 1.23 -0.91 -22.19
C ASP A 203 -0.16 -1.39 -22.67
N GLU A 204 -0.61 -2.56 -22.20
CA GLU A 204 -1.94 -3.08 -22.53
C GLU A 204 -3.08 -2.28 -21.87
N LYS A 205 -2.88 -1.74 -20.66
CA LYS A 205 -3.85 -0.77 -20.08
C LYS A 205 -3.97 0.47 -20.96
N GLY A 206 -2.84 1.03 -21.39
CA GLY A 206 -2.81 2.18 -22.30
C GLY A 206 -3.52 1.87 -23.63
N ALA A 207 -3.27 0.69 -24.20
CA ALA A 207 -3.93 0.23 -25.42
C ALA A 207 -5.44 0.02 -25.22
N PHE A 208 -5.86 -0.51 -24.08
CA PHE A 208 -7.27 -0.67 -23.72
C PHE A 208 -7.99 0.68 -23.69
N VAL A 209 -7.39 1.68 -23.02
CA VAL A 209 -7.93 3.04 -22.96
C VAL A 209 -8.00 3.69 -24.35
N ALA A 210 -6.96 3.55 -25.17
CA ALA A 210 -6.95 4.07 -26.53
C ALA A 210 -8.04 3.44 -27.43
N GLN A 211 -8.39 2.17 -27.16
CA GLN A 211 -9.40 1.42 -27.92
C GLN A 211 -10.83 1.61 -27.41
N LEU A 212 -11.08 2.35 -26.31
CA LEU A 212 -12.43 2.59 -25.77
C LEU A 212 -13.40 3.19 -26.80
N ALA A 213 -12.90 4.08 -27.67
CA ALA A 213 -13.69 4.71 -28.72
C ALA A 213 -13.82 3.86 -29.99
N THR A 214 -13.22 2.67 -30.02
CA THR A 214 -13.32 1.74 -31.15
C THR A 214 -14.42 0.72 -30.91
N ARG A 215 -15.05 0.27 -32.00
CA ARG A 215 -16.16 -0.67 -31.91
C ARG A 215 -15.64 -2.10 -31.75
N ASP A 216 -15.73 -2.63 -30.54
CA ASP A 216 -15.19 -3.98 -30.22
C ASP A 216 -16.09 -5.13 -30.69
N ARG A 217 -17.41 -4.91 -30.76
CA ARG A 217 -18.39 -5.96 -31.10
C ARG A 217 -19.47 -5.52 -32.08
N ALA A 218 -20.07 -6.53 -32.72
CA ALA A 218 -21.27 -6.34 -33.51
C ALA A 218 -22.41 -5.78 -32.63
N PRO A 219 -23.26 -4.91 -33.20
CA PRO A 219 -24.43 -4.43 -32.49
C PRO A 219 -25.40 -5.59 -32.22
N LEU A 220 -26.22 -5.46 -31.16
CA LEU A 220 -27.12 -6.52 -30.71
C LEU A 220 -28.05 -7.05 -31.81
N TRP A 221 -28.48 -6.17 -32.73
CA TRP A 221 -29.40 -6.53 -33.81
C TRP A 221 -28.75 -7.31 -34.97
N SER A 222 -27.42 -7.39 -35.03
CA SER A 222 -26.69 -8.18 -36.04
C SER A 222 -25.97 -9.39 -35.45
N GLU A 223 -26.00 -9.57 -34.14
CA GLU A 223 -25.34 -10.67 -33.46
C GLU A 223 -26.14 -11.95 -33.72
N THR A 224 -25.60 -12.86 -34.54
CA THR A 224 -26.20 -14.18 -34.70
C THR A 224 -26.07 -14.91 -33.37
N VAL A 225 -27.21 -15.21 -32.73
CA VAL A 225 -27.28 -15.91 -31.45
C VAL A 225 -26.78 -17.34 -31.63
N ARG A 226 -25.47 -17.53 -31.60
CA ARG A 226 -24.89 -18.84 -31.29
C ARG A 226 -25.09 -19.05 -29.79
N GLY A 227 -26.21 -19.68 -29.44
CA GLY A 227 -26.55 -19.93 -28.05
C GLY A 227 -25.46 -20.78 -27.39
N THR A 228 -24.87 -20.25 -26.32
CA THR A 228 -24.06 -21.04 -25.39
C THR A 228 -25.01 -22.02 -24.69
N SER A 229 -24.67 -23.30 -24.65
CA SER A 229 -25.56 -24.27 -24.02
C SER A 229 -25.60 -24.06 -22.49
N PRO A 230 -26.74 -24.30 -21.82
CA PRO A 230 -26.81 -24.23 -20.35
C PRO A 230 -25.80 -25.14 -19.64
N ARG A 231 -25.38 -26.23 -20.29
CA ARG A 231 -24.35 -27.14 -19.77
C ARG A 231 -22.96 -26.52 -19.79
N GLU A 232 -22.59 -25.81 -20.85
CA GLU A 232 -21.32 -25.09 -20.94
C GLU A 232 -21.23 -23.98 -19.90
N LEU A 233 -22.31 -23.22 -19.71
CA LEU A 233 -22.42 -22.21 -18.65
C LEU A 233 -22.27 -22.82 -17.26
N ALA A 234 -22.97 -23.93 -16.99
CA ALA A 234 -22.86 -24.64 -15.72
C ALA A 234 -21.44 -25.18 -15.48
N SER A 235 -20.74 -25.64 -16.53
CA SER A 235 -19.34 -26.06 -16.42
C SER A 235 -18.38 -24.90 -16.20
N ALA A 236 -18.59 -23.76 -16.85
CA ALA A 236 -17.77 -22.56 -16.66
C ALA A 236 -17.92 -22.05 -15.22
N ALA A 237 -19.16 -21.87 -14.75
CA ALA A 237 -19.43 -21.44 -13.38
C ALA A 237 -18.86 -22.43 -12.34
N ARG A 238 -18.95 -23.75 -12.57
CA ARG A 238 -18.34 -24.74 -11.67
C ARG A 238 -16.81 -24.67 -11.66
N THR A 239 -16.19 -24.41 -12.82
CA THR A 239 -14.74 -24.29 -12.93
C THR A 239 -14.25 -23.05 -12.20
N GLU A 240 -14.97 -21.93 -12.34
CA GLU A 240 -14.67 -20.67 -11.65
C GLU A 240 -14.84 -20.80 -10.14
N LEU A 241 -15.96 -21.37 -9.68
CA LEU A 241 -16.18 -21.64 -8.25
C LEU A 241 -15.15 -22.62 -7.68
N ALA A 242 -14.71 -23.61 -8.46
CA ALA A 242 -13.65 -24.53 -8.04
C ALA A 242 -12.29 -23.81 -7.94
N ALA A 243 -11.99 -22.88 -8.84
CA ALA A 243 -10.79 -22.05 -8.81
C ALA A 243 -10.78 -21.13 -7.58
N GLN A 244 -11.88 -20.43 -7.31
CA GLN A 244 -12.04 -19.60 -6.12
C GLN A 244 -11.94 -20.42 -4.82
N ALA A 245 -12.61 -21.57 -4.76
CA ALA A 245 -12.53 -22.47 -3.60
C ALA A 245 -11.11 -23.01 -3.39
N ALA A 246 -10.39 -23.33 -4.47
CA ALA A 246 -9.00 -23.77 -4.39
C ALA A 246 -8.08 -22.64 -3.88
N ALA A 247 -8.26 -21.41 -4.36
CA ALA A 247 -7.52 -20.24 -3.90
C ALA A 247 -7.75 -19.98 -2.41
N LEU A 248 -9.01 -20.00 -1.95
CA LEU A 248 -9.35 -19.85 -0.53
C LEU A 248 -8.80 -21.01 0.33
N ALA A 249 -8.80 -22.23 -0.20
CA ALA A 249 -8.20 -23.39 0.49
C ALA A 249 -6.68 -23.26 0.62
N VAL A 250 -6.00 -22.62 -0.34
CA VAL A 250 -4.56 -22.30 -0.23
C VAL A 250 -4.33 -21.28 0.89
N VAL A 251 -5.12 -20.20 0.96
CA VAL A 251 -5.05 -19.21 2.05
C VAL A 251 -5.26 -19.88 3.40
N TRP A 252 -6.29 -20.72 3.52
CA TRP A 252 -6.56 -21.44 4.77
C TRP A 252 -5.41 -22.35 5.19
N ARG A 253 -4.73 -23.01 4.24
CA ARG A 253 -3.60 -23.91 4.53
C ARG A 253 -2.31 -23.17 4.86
N GLN A 254 -2.02 -22.08 4.15
CA GLN A 254 -0.75 -21.34 4.29
C GLN A 254 -0.78 -20.28 5.39
N GLU A 255 -1.94 -19.64 5.62
CA GLU A 255 -2.08 -18.46 6.48
C GLU A 255 -3.10 -18.68 7.61
N ARG A 256 -3.27 -19.94 8.05
CA ARG A 256 -4.24 -20.33 9.10
C ARG A 256 -4.15 -19.46 10.34
N ASP A 257 -2.92 -19.18 10.79
CA ASP A 257 -2.67 -18.40 12.00
C ASP A 257 -3.18 -16.96 11.85
N ARG A 258 -3.07 -16.38 10.65
CA ARG A 258 -3.57 -15.02 10.37
C ARG A 258 -5.09 -14.98 10.29
N VAL A 259 -5.72 -15.99 9.70
CA VAL A 259 -7.20 -16.10 9.68
C VAL A 259 -7.74 -16.22 11.10
N VAL A 260 -7.14 -17.07 11.93
CA VAL A 260 -7.52 -17.22 13.34
C VAL A 260 -7.28 -15.93 14.11
N PHE A 261 -6.15 -15.26 13.88
CA PHE A 261 -5.87 -13.95 14.46
C PHE A 261 -6.91 -12.90 14.06
N GLN A 262 -7.30 -12.84 12.78
CA GLN A 262 -8.31 -11.90 12.30
C GLN A 262 -9.69 -12.15 12.94
N LEU A 263 -10.11 -13.41 13.07
CA LEU A 263 -11.34 -13.78 13.77
C LEU A 263 -11.26 -13.44 15.26
N MET A 264 -10.09 -13.64 15.89
CA MET A 264 -9.86 -13.27 17.29
C MET A 264 -9.92 -11.74 17.48
N VAL A 265 -9.32 -10.96 16.58
CA VAL A 265 -9.42 -9.49 16.60
C VAL A 265 -10.88 -9.05 16.44
N LEU A 266 -11.65 -9.66 15.55
CA LEU A 266 -13.08 -9.37 15.39
C LEU A 266 -13.86 -9.64 16.69
N LEU A 267 -13.59 -10.77 17.34
CA LEU A 267 -14.22 -11.15 18.60
C LEU A 267 -13.85 -10.17 19.73
N VAL A 268 -12.55 -9.92 19.93
CA VAL A 268 -12.04 -9.04 20.99
C VAL A 268 -12.53 -7.61 20.79
N LEU A 269 -12.48 -7.10 19.56
CA LEU A 269 -12.96 -5.77 19.23
C LEU A 269 -14.48 -5.68 19.43
N GLY A 270 -15.24 -6.68 18.99
CA GLY A 270 -16.69 -6.75 19.21
C GLY A 270 -17.08 -6.75 20.69
N LEU A 271 -16.36 -7.52 21.51
CA LEU A 271 -16.56 -7.58 22.96
C LEU A 271 -16.15 -6.28 23.65
N ALA A 272 -15.02 -5.67 23.26
CA ALA A 272 -14.58 -4.39 23.80
C ALA A 272 -15.58 -3.27 23.50
N LEU A 273 -16.10 -3.21 22.27
CA LEU A 273 -17.14 -2.26 21.87
C LEU A 273 -18.45 -2.49 22.62
N ARG A 274 -18.82 -3.76 22.86
CA ARG A 274 -19.99 -4.13 23.66
C ARG A 274 -19.83 -3.71 25.13
N GLY A 275 -18.65 -3.91 25.72
CA GLY A 275 -18.34 -3.49 27.10
C GLY A 275 -18.37 -1.97 27.26
N ALA A 276 -17.77 -1.24 26.32
CA ALA A 276 -17.76 0.22 26.32
C ALA A 276 -19.16 0.84 26.19
N ARG A 277 -20.10 0.15 25.52
CA ARG A 277 -21.51 0.53 25.50
C ARG A 277 -22.12 0.49 26.92
N GLY A 278 -21.89 -0.59 27.67
CA GLY A 278 -22.46 -0.78 29.01
C GLY A 278 -22.06 0.34 29.97
N GLU A 279 -20.84 0.85 29.86
CA GLU A 279 -20.38 2.00 30.65
C GLU A 279 -20.98 3.33 30.17
N SER A 280 -21.16 3.52 28.86
CA SER A 280 -21.70 4.78 28.32
C SER A 280 -23.22 4.93 28.50
N ASP A 281 -23.99 3.83 28.57
CA ASP A 281 -25.42 3.85 28.87
C ASP A 281 -25.69 4.20 30.34
N ALA A 282 -24.76 3.89 31.24
CA ALA A 282 -24.87 4.17 32.68
C ALA A 282 -24.69 5.67 33.02
N ASP A 283 -23.88 6.41 32.26
CA ASP A 283 -23.48 7.79 32.59
C ASP A 283 -24.47 8.88 32.10
N ALA A 284 -25.31 8.64 31.07
CA ALA A 284 -26.23 9.68 30.54
C ALA A 284 -27.37 9.15 29.63
N PRO A 285 -28.52 8.69 30.19
CA PRO A 285 -29.63 8.14 29.41
C PRO A 285 -30.41 9.16 28.54
N GLU A 286 -30.32 10.46 28.84
CA GLU A 286 -31.11 11.53 28.19
C GLU A 286 -30.52 12.05 26.85
N ARG A 287 -29.25 11.77 26.54
CA ARG A 287 -28.60 12.16 25.26
C ARG A 287 -28.50 10.99 24.29
N ARG A 288 -29.58 10.24 24.17
CA ARG A 288 -29.76 9.14 23.21
C ARG A 288 -29.79 9.69 21.77
N GLU A 289 -28.63 9.82 21.14
CA GLU A 289 -28.60 9.69 19.68
C GLU A 289 -28.74 8.19 19.39
N PRO A 290 -29.75 7.72 18.61
CA PRO A 290 -29.79 6.34 18.12
C PRO A 290 -28.48 6.11 17.35
N GLY A 291 -27.59 5.33 17.96
CA GLY A 291 -26.16 5.46 17.73
C GLY A 291 -25.61 4.19 17.12
N LEU A 292 -24.63 4.32 16.22
CA LEU A 292 -23.89 3.21 15.62
C LEU A 292 -23.29 2.21 16.65
N LEU A 293 -23.15 2.63 17.92
CA LEU A 293 -22.79 1.77 19.06
C LEU A 293 -23.85 0.71 19.38
N ASP A 294 -25.03 0.79 18.75
CA ASP A 294 -26.08 -0.21 18.88
C ASP A 294 -25.72 -1.55 18.24
N GLN A 295 -24.74 -1.56 17.35
CA GLN A 295 -24.29 -2.75 16.63
C GLN A 295 -22.77 -2.94 16.72
N PRO A 296 -22.23 -3.30 17.91
CA PRO A 296 -20.79 -3.40 18.15
C PRO A 296 -20.11 -4.45 17.25
N PHE A 297 -20.81 -5.55 16.95
CA PHE A 297 -20.29 -6.59 16.07
C PHE A 297 -20.25 -6.16 14.60
N SER A 298 -21.22 -5.37 14.10
CA SER A 298 -21.18 -4.83 12.73
C SER A 298 -20.03 -3.85 12.57
N LEU A 299 -19.77 -3.02 13.59
CA LEU A 299 -18.66 -2.07 13.59
C LEU A 299 -17.30 -2.78 13.69
N ALA A 300 -17.20 -3.81 14.55
CA ALA A 300 -16.01 -4.65 14.61
C ALA A 300 -15.76 -5.34 13.26
N ALA A 301 -16.79 -5.97 12.68
CA ALA A 301 -16.70 -6.65 11.39
C ALA A 301 -16.23 -5.70 10.28
N LEU A 302 -16.81 -4.49 10.19
CA LEU A 302 -16.38 -3.48 9.21
C LEU A 302 -14.88 -3.17 9.37
N LEU A 303 -14.42 -2.89 10.59
CA LEU A 303 -13.03 -2.53 10.84
C LEU A 303 -12.06 -3.69 10.59
N THR A 304 -12.43 -4.91 10.98
CA THR A 304 -11.58 -6.09 10.79
C THR A 304 -11.52 -6.55 9.35
N LEU A 305 -12.61 -6.43 8.60
CA LEU A 305 -12.65 -6.77 7.18
C LEU A 305 -11.86 -5.74 6.37
N LEU A 306 -11.98 -4.45 6.68
CA LEU A 306 -11.19 -3.42 6.02
C LEU A 306 -9.70 -3.46 6.37
N SER A 307 -9.35 -4.15 7.46
CA SER A 307 -7.95 -4.38 7.85
C SER A 307 -7.32 -5.59 7.15
N THR A 308 -8.07 -6.34 6.34
CA THR A 308 -7.56 -7.53 5.61
C THR A 308 -6.32 -7.20 4.78
N PRO A 309 -6.28 -6.14 3.93
CA PRO A 309 -5.10 -5.85 3.12
C PRO A 309 -3.82 -5.55 3.92
N TRP A 310 -3.96 -5.17 5.20
CA TRP A 310 -2.85 -4.89 6.10
C TRP A 310 -2.33 -6.14 6.83
N LEU A 311 -3.18 -7.17 6.95
CA LEU A 311 -2.89 -8.42 7.65
C LEU A 311 -2.22 -9.45 6.73
N TYR A 312 -2.50 -9.40 5.43
CA TYR A 312 -1.97 -10.34 4.46
C TYR A 312 -0.95 -9.64 3.55
N VAL A 313 0.23 -10.25 3.37
CA VAL A 313 1.28 -9.73 2.47
C VAL A 313 0.81 -9.77 1.01
N SER A 314 0.02 -10.78 0.66
CA SER A 314 -0.74 -10.87 -0.58
C SER A 314 -2.10 -11.53 -0.35
N THR A 315 -3.16 -10.88 -0.82
CA THR A 315 -4.52 -11.41 -0.88
C THR A 315 -4.74 -11.97 -2.28
N PRO A 316 -5.10 -13.26 -2.44
CA PRO A 316 -5.63 -13.75 -3.71
C PRO A 316 -6.92 -13.00 -4.04
N ALA A 317 -7.21 -12.74 -5.32
CA ALA A 317 -8.42 -12.03 -5.75
C ALA A 317 -9.70 -12.61 -5.12
N ALA A 318 -9.81 -13.94 -5.04
CA ALA A 318 -10.93 -14.62 -4.39
C ALA A 318 -11.14 -14.26 -2.91
N LEU A 319 -10.09 -13.87 -2.18
CA LEU A 319 -10.22 -13.39 -0.80
C LEU A 319 -10.75 -11.95 -0.77
N ASP A 320 -10.31 -11.10 -1.70
CA ASP A 320 -10.79 -9.73 -1.81
C ASP A 320 -12.27 -9.73 -2.21
N ASP A 321 -12.68 -10.53 -3.20
CA ASP A 321 -14.09 -10.71 -3.58
C ASP A 321 -14.95 -11.18 -2.40
N LEU A 322 -14.44 -12.16 -1.63
CA LEU A 322 -15.13 -12.68 -0.45
C LEU A 322 -15.29 -11.59 0.62
N VAL A 323 -14.24 -10.79 0.85
CA VAL A 323 -14.25 -9.69 1.82
C VAL A 323 -15.23 -8.60 1.39
N GLU A 324 -15.26 -8.24 0.11
CA GLU A 324 -16.19 -7.24 -0.40
C GLU A 324 -17.65 -7.69 -0.30
N VAL A 325 -17.95 -8.94 -0.68
CA VAL A 325 -19.30 -9.52 -0.50
C VAL A 325 -19.69 -9.55 0.97
N LEU A 326 -18.76 -9.93 1.86
CA LEU A 326 -19.02 -9.97 3.29
C LEU A 326 -19.19 -8.56 3.90
N LEU A 327 -18.54 -7.53 3.34
CA LEU A 327 -18.65 -6.13 3.74
C LEU A 327 -20.04 -5.52 3.51
N VAL A 328 -20.83 -6.07 2.57
CA VAL A 328 -22.20 -5.61 2.31
C VAL A 328 -23.05 -5.68 3.58
N VAL A 329 -22.95 -6.76 4.36
CA VAL A 329 -23.75 -6.99 5.56
C VAL A 329 -23.49 -5.93 6.66
N PRO A 330 -22.26 -5.71 7.16
CA PRO A 330 -22.01 -4.70 8.18
C PRO A 330 -22.32 -3.28 7.69
N VAL A 331 -22.06 -2.97 6.41
CA VAL A 331 -22.37 -1.65 5.82
C VAL A 331 -23.88 -1.37 5.87
N LEU A 332 -24.71 -2.29 5.39
CA LEU A 332 -26.17 -2.13 5.42
C LEU A 332 -26.68 -2.01 6.85
N ARG A 333 -26.23 -2.89 7.76
CA ARG A 333 -26.69 -2.87 9.16
C ARG A 333 -26.31 -1.58 9.88
N LEU A 334 -25.13 -1.00 9.60
CA LEU A 334 -24.68 0.27 10.17
C LEU A 334 -25.42 1.49 9.59
N LEU A 335 -25.83 1.44 8.32
CA LEU A 335 -26.48 2.56 7.64
C LEU A 335 -28.00 2.59 7.81
N PHE A 336 -28.69 1.44 7.86
CA PHE A 336 -30.17 1.41 7.99
C PHE A 336 -30.71 2.27 9.15
N PRO A 337 -30.19 2.18 10.39
CA PRO A 337 -30.73 2.95 11.51
C PRO A 337 -30.59 4.46 11.36
N LEU A 338 -29.73 4.93 10.44
CA LEU A 338 -29.36 6.33 10.28
C LEU A 338 -30.12 7.02 9.15
N VAL A 339 -30.91 6.27 8.38
CA VAL A 339 -31.32 6.67 7.05
C VAL A 339 -32.82 6.42 6.89
N GLY A 340 -33.53 7.32 6.21
CA GLY A 340 -34.97 7.19 6.01
C GLY A 340 -35.35 6.03 5.09
N ARG A 341 -36.58 5.54 5.21
CA ARG A 341 -37.17 4.45 4.39
C ARG A 341 -36.82 4.44 2.90
N PRO A 342 -36.83 5.55 2.14
CA PRO A 342 -36.50 5.51 0.72
C PRO A 342 -35.03 5.19 0.46
N LEU A 343 -34.11 5.66 1.30
CA LEU A 343 -32.70 5.30 1.13
C LEU A 343 -32.40 3.89 1.66
N GLU A 344 -33.13 3.37 2.66
CA GLU A 344 -32.97 1.96 3.09
C GLU A 344 -33.24 1.00 1.92
N SER A 345 -34.34 1.23 1.21
CA SER A 345 -34.70 0.46 0.03
C SER A 345 -33.71 0.71 -1.12
N ALA A 346 -33.18 1.94 -1.26
CA ALA A 346 -32.12 2.21 -2.22
C ALA A 346 -30.82 1.46 -1.92
N LEU A 347 -30.41 1.39 -0.65
CA LEU A 347 -29.23 0.65 -0.20
C LEU A 347 -29.39 -0.85 -0.41
N LEU A 348 -30.57 -1.40 -0.17
CA LEU A 348 -30.89 -2.81 -0.47
C LEU A 348 -30.84 -3.10 -1.97
N ALA A 349 -31.43 -2.23 -2.79
CA ALA A 349 -31.39 -2.38 -4.24
C ALA A 349 -29.96 -2.27 -4.77
N LEU A 350 -29.17 -1.34 -4.24
CA LEU A 350 -27.76 -1.16 -4.58
C LEU A 350 -26.92 -2.39 -4.16
N ALA A 351 -27.18 -2.96 -2.99
CA ALA A 351 -26.55 -4.22 -2.57
C ALA A 351 -26.95 -5.40 -3.48
N GLY A 352 -28.20 -5.46 -3.92
CA GLY A 352 -28.64 -6.45 -4.91
C GLY A 352 -27.96 -6.30 -6.27
N LEU A 353 -27.77 -5.06 -6.73
CA LEU A 353 -26.99 -4.76 -7.94
C LEU A 353 -25.53 -5.18 -7.79
N TYR A 354 -24.91 -4.92 -6.63
CA TYR A 354 -23.53 -5.33 -6.37
C TYR A 354 -23.37 -6.86 -6.44
N LEU A 355 -24.29 -7.61 -5.82
CA LEU A 355 -24.29 -9.06 -5.91
C LEU A 355 -24.56 -9.56 -7.34
N ALA A 356 -25.36 -8.83 -8.12
CA ALA A 356 -25.59 -9.17 -9.53
C ALA A 356 -24.35 -8.89 -10.41
N ASP A 357 -23.60 -7.81 -10.13
CA ASP A 357 -22.30 -7.51 -10.77
C ASP A 357 -21.32 -8.64 -10.49
N GLN A 358 -21.18 -9.07 -9.23
CA GLN A 358 -20.32 -10.19 -8.85
C GLN A 358 -20.72 -11.52 -9.51
N LEU A 359 -22.01 -11.77 -9.70
CA LEU A 359 -22.48 -12.94 -10.45
C LEU A 359 -22.22 -12.83 -11.95
N ARG A 360 -22.10 -11.61 -12.52
CA ARG A 360 -21.79 -11.40 -13.93
C ARG A 360 -20.36 -11.84 -14.24
N ASP A 361 -19.44 -11.64 -13.31
CA ASP A 361 -18.03 -12.01 -13.47
C ASP A 361 -17.87 -13.54 -13.59
N LEU A 362 -18.72 -14.33 -12.90
CA LEU A 362 -18.80 -15.80 -13.07
C LEU A 362 -19.23 -16.26 -14.47
N VAL A 363 -19.79 -15.35 -15.28
CA VAL A 363 -20.39 -15.63 -16.59
C VAL A 363 -19.61 -14.95 -17.73
N GLU A 364 -18.42 -14.42 -17.44
CA GLU A 364 -17.58 -13.73 -18.43
C GLU A 364 -17.22 -14.62 -19.63
N ALA A 365 -17.12 -15.94 -19.42
CA ALA A 365 -16.93 -16.95 -20.47
C ALA A 365 -18.04 -16.99 -21.54
N ALA A 366 -19.20 -16.36 -21.29
CA ALA A 366 -20.31 -16.24 -22.23
C ALA A 366 -20.57 -14.78 -22.63
N PRO A 367 -19.95 -14.29 -23.72
CA PRO A 367 -19.95 -12.88 -24.12
C PRO A 367 -21.33 -12.25 -24.28
N LEU A 368 -22.31 -13.01 -24.79
CA LEU A 368 -23.68 -12.54 -25.00
C LEU A 368 -24.46 -12.44 -23.69
N LEU A 369 -24.31 -13.45 -22.81
CA LEU A 369 -25.02 -13.49 -21.54
C LEU A 369 -24.49 -12.40 -20.59
N SER A 370 -23.17 -12.23 -20.53
CA SER A 370 -22.53 -11.12 -19.79
C SER A 370 -23.04 -9.75 -20.27
N ARG A 371 -23.16 -9.54 -21.60
CA ARG A 371 -23.71 -8.31 -22.18
C ARG A 371 -25.18 -8.07 -21.81
N LEU A 372 -26.02 -9.11 -21.82
CA LEU A 372 -27.43 -8.99 -21.44
C LEU A 372 -27.60 -8.70 -19.94
N LEU A 373 -26.81 -9.37 -19.09
CA LEU A 373 -26.80 -9.11 -17.65
C LEU A 373 -26.35 -7.68 -17.36
N PHE A 374 -25.28 -7.20 -18.02
CA PHE A 374 -24.85 -5.81 -17.93
C PHE A 374 -25.96 -4.82 -18.31
N LEU A 375 -26.67 -5.05 -19.41
CA LEU A 375 -27.77 -4.17 -19.82
C LEU A 375 -28.93 -4.19 -18.81
N LEU A 376 -29.26 -5.36 -18.26
CA LEU A 376 -30.28 -5.48 -17.22
C LEU A 376 -29.89 -4.70 -15.95
N GLU A 377 -28.61 -4.80 -15.57
CA GLU A 377 -28.04 -4.09 -14.44
C GLU A 377 -28.10 -2.57 -14.62
N ILE A 378 -27.73 -2.06 -15.80
CA ILE A 378 -27.83 -0.64 -16.14
C ILE A 378 -29.28 -0.16 -16.09
N LEU A 379 -30.23 -0.95 -16.62
CA LEU A 379 -31.65 -0.61 -16.56
C LEU A 379 -32.16 -0.56 -15.12
N ALA A 380 -31.76 -1.52 -14.28
CA ALA A 380 -32.11 -1.54 -12.87
C ALA A 380 -31.49 -0.37 -12.09
N ALA A 381 -30.23 0.00 -12.39
CA ALA A 381 -29.56 1.16 -11.82
C ALA A 381 -30.22 2.49 -12.25
N LEU A 382 -30.63 2.61 -13.52
CA LEU A 382 -31.37 3.77 -14.02
C LEU A 382 -32.75 3.90 -13.34
N ALA A 383 -33.48 2.79 -13.20
CA ALA A 383 -34.77 2.76 -12.51
C ALA A 383 -34.61 3.17 -11.03
N LEU A 384 -33.58 2.63 -10.36
CA LEU A 384 -33.27 2.94 -8.97
C LEU A 384 -32.93 4.42 -8.78
N GLY A 385 -32.01 4.97 -9.58
CA GLY A 385 -31.61 6.37 -9.47
C GLY A 385 -32.73 7.34 -9.87
N GLY A 386 -33.54 6.99 -10.86
CA GLY A 386 -34.74 7.74 -11.26
C GLY A 386 -35.79 7.78 -10.14
N TRP A 387 -36.07 6.63 -9.51
CA TRP A 387 -36.94 6.55 -8.35
C TRP A 387 -36.41 7.38 -7.17
N LEU A 388 -35.10 7.32 -6.90
CA LEU A 388 -34.47 8.06 -5.80
C LEU A 388 -34.57 9.58 -6.00
N LEU A 389 -34.38 10.08 -7.23
CA LEU A 389 -34.60 11.49 -7.57
C LEU A 389 -36.04 11.95 -7.31
N HIS A 390 -37.02 11.05 -7.43
CA HIS A 390 -38.42 11.34 -7.19
C HIS A 390 -38.80 11.24 -5.70
N ALA A 391 -38.15 10.37 -4.95
CA ALA A 391 -38.41 10.12 -3.54
C ALA A 391 -37.77 11.17 -2.61
N LEU A 392 -36.55 11.65 -2.92
CA LEU A 392 -35.78 12.60 -2.10
C LEU A 392 -36.49 13.95 -1.84
N PRO A 393 -37.07 14.65 -2.84
CA PRO A 393 -37.65 15.98 -2.63
C PRO A 393 -38.94 15.98 -1.77
N ARG A 394 -39.61 14.82 -1.63
CA ARG A 394 -40.90 14.72 -0.94
C ARG A 394 -40.80 14.64 0.58
N GLN A 395 -39.64 14.28 1.14
CA GLN A 395 -39.47 14.17 2.58
C GLN A 395 -39.05 15.48 3.26
N ASP A 396 -38.46 16.42 2.51
CA ASP A 396 -37.76 17.61 3.08
C ASP A 396 -38.48 18.95 2.87
N ALA A 397 -39.77 18.95 2.53
CA ALA A 397 -40.55 20.19 2.36
C ALA A 397 -40.62 21.08 3.63
N GLY A 398 -40.09 20.61 4.77
CA GLY A 398 -40.16 21.28 6.08
C GLY A 398 -38.88 21.92 6.66
N GLN A 399 -37.65 21.76 6.12
CA GLN A 399 -36.44 22.24 6.84
C GLN A 399 -35.36 22.97 6.00
N ARG A 400 -35.08 24.21 6.43
CA ARG A 400 -33.91 25.12 6.24
C ARG A 400 -33.15 25.12 4.90
N ARG A 401 -32.95 26.35 4.37
CA ARG A 401 -32.19 26.74 3.15
C ARG A 401 -30.84 26.02 2.93
N MET A 402 -30.09 25.65 3.98
CA MET A 402 -28.83 24.90 3.88
C MET A 402 -28.98 23.41 3.52
N ALA A 403 -30.07 22.76 3.94
CA ALA A 403 -30.38 21.38 3.53
C ALA A 403 -30.70 21.36 2.03
N LYS A 404 -31.41 22.38 1.54
CA LYS A 404 -31.77 22.55 0.13
C LYS A 404 -30.56 22.62 -0.82
N VAL A 405 -29.49 23.32 -0.44
CA VAL A 405 -28.26 23.39 -1.26
C VAL A 405 -27.57 22.02 -1.35
N ARG A 406 -27.43 21.30 -0.23
CA ARG A 406 -26.84 19.95 -0.21
C ARG A 406 -27.68 18.93 -0.98
N LEU A 407 -29.01 19.04 -0.89
CA LEU A 407 -29.93 18.20 -1.65
C LEU A 407 -29.83 18.49 -3.15
N SER A 408 -29.69 19.77 -3.54
CA SER A 408 -29.55 20.16 -4.94
C SER A 408 -28.23 19.68 -5.56
N THR A 409 -27.12 19.74 -4.81
CA THR A 409 -25.85 19.20 -5.28
C THR A 409 -25.90 17.68 -5.41
N ALA A 410 -26.50 16.99 -4.43
CA ALA A 410 -26.67 15.53 -4.49
C ALA A 410 -27.56 15.09 -5.67
N ALA A 411 -28.66 15.81 -5.92
CA ALA A 411 -29.52 15.57 -7.08
C ALA A 411 -28.79 15.86 -8.40
N GLY A 412 -27.91 16.86 -8.45
CA GLY A 412 -27.07 17.15 -9.61
C GLY A 412 -26.09 16.01 -9.92
N VAL A 413 -25.39 15.52 -8.89
CA VAL A 413 -24.48 14.36 -9.02
C VAL A 413 -25.24 13.12 -9.47
N LEU A 414 -26.41 12.84 -8.89
CA LEU A 414 -27.22 11.69 -9.28
C LEU A 414 -27.75 11.79 -10.72
N ARG A 415 -28.12 12.98 -11.19
CA ARG A 415 -28.50 13.20 -12.60
C ARG A 415 -27.32 12.97 -13.55
N PHE A 416 -26.13 13.42 -13.18
CA PHE A 416 -24.92 13.17 -13.97
C PHE A 416 -24.60 11.66 -14.02
N ALA A 417 -24.71 10.96 -12.90
CA ALA A 417 -24.55 9.50 -12.85
C ALA A 417 -25.58 8.77 -13.73
N LEU A 418 -26.85 9.19 -13.72
CA LEU A 418 -27.89 8.64 -14.62
C LEU A 418 -27.60 8.93 -16.10
N LEU A 419 -27.07 10.10 -16.43
CA LEU A 419 -26.66 10.43 -17.79
C LEU A 419 -25.53 9.50 -18.24
N LEU A 420 -24.50 9.31 -17.41
CA LEU A 420 -23.40 8.38 -17.69
C LEU A 420 -23.89 6.93 -17.86
N LEU A 421 -24.79 6.46 -17.00
CA LEU A 421 -25.42 5.14 -17.12
C LEU A 421 -26.21 5.00 -18.42
N GLY A 422 -26.94 6.04 -18.83
CA GLY A 422 -27.65 6.07 -20.10
C GLY A 422 -26.71 5.97 -21.30
N VAL A 423 -25.61 6.74 -21.28
CA VAL A 423 -24.55 6.67 -22.30
C VAL A 423 -23.91 5.28 -22.32
N ALA A 424 -23.62 4.70 -21.15
CA ALA A 424 -23.06 3.35 -21.01
C ALA A 424 -23.96 2.28 -21.64
N GLY A 425 -25.27 2.33 -21.38
CA GLY A 425 -26.24 1.42 -21.98
C GLY A 425 -26.32 1.56 -23.50
N LEU A 426 -26.36 2.79 -24.02
CA LEU A 426 -26.36 3.05 -25.46
C LEU A 426 -25.08 2.56 -26.14
N ALA A 427 -23.92 2.79 -25.52
CA ALA A 427 -22.63 2.31 -25.99
C ALA A 427 -22.59 0.78 -26.06
N ALA A 428 -23.05 0.10 -25.01
CA ALA A 428 -23.14 -1.35 -24.95
C ALA A 428 -24.09 -1.92 -26.01
N VAL A 429 -25.20 -1.26 -26.34
CA VAL A 429 -26.11 -1.67 -27.43
C VAL A 429 -25.48 -1.46 -28.80
N ALA A 430 -24.80 -0.32 -29.00
CA ALA A 430 -24.14 0.03 -30.26
C ALA A 430 -22.91 -0.85 -30.60
N GLY A 431 -22.33 -1.54 -29.61
CA GLY A 431 -21.19 -2.44 -29.77
C GLY A 431 -19.87 -1.89 -29.21
N PHE A 432 -19.90 -0.74 -28.54
CA PHE A 432 -18.80 -0.19 -27.75
C PHE A 432 -18.85 -0.76 -26.33
N VAL A 433 -18.66 -2.08 -26.22
CA VAL A 433 -18.86 -2.81 -24.97
C VAL A 433 -17.85 -2.39 -23.90
N ARG A 434 -16.57 -2.20 -24.25
CA ARG A 434 -15.53 -1.75 -23.30
C ARG A 434 -15.86 -0.40 -22.69
N LEU A 435 -16.29 0.57 -23.51
CA LEU A 435 -16.73 1.88 -23.05
C LEU A 435 -17.98 1.79 -22.17
N GLY A 436 -18.94 0.95 -22.57
CA GLY A 436 -20.13 0.68 -21.76
C GLY A 436 -19.78 0.16 -20.38
N VAL A 437 -18.97 -0.91 -20.30
CA VAL A 437 -18.53 -1.53 -19.05
C VAL A 437 -17.72 -0.54 -18.20
N LEU A 438 -16.81 0.24 -18.79
CA LEU A 438 -16.02 1.24 -18.06
C LEU A 438 -16.93 2.32 -17.44
N LEU A 439 -17.86 2.89 -18.21
CA LEU A 439 -18.73 3.95 -17.71
C LEU A 439 -19.76 3.42 -16.71
N GLY A 440 -20.42 2.32 -17.03
CA GLY A 440 -21.47 1.71 -16.20
C GLY A 440 -20.89 1.14 -14.91
N GLY A 441 -19.87 0.30 -15.03
CA GLY A 441 -19.13 -0.27 -13.91
C GLY A 441 -18.47 0.83 -13.06
N GLY A 442 -17.84 1.83 -13.68
CA GLY A 442 -17.25 2.96 -12.96
C GLY A 442 -18.26 3.75 -12.13
N VAL A 443 -19.47 4.01 -12.66
CA VAL A 443 -20.55 4.67 -11.90
C VAL A 443 -21.02 3.80 -10.72
N LEU A 444 -21.29 2.51 -10.96
CA LEU A 444 -21.79 1.59 -9.92
C LEU A 444 -20.73 1.39 -8.83
N ARG A 445 -19.49 1.08 -9.20
CA ARG A 445 -18.36 0.89 -8.27
C ARG A 445 -18.05 2.15 -7.48
N SER A 446 -18.10 3.33 -8.10
CA SER A 446 -17.96 4.61 -7.38
C SER A 446 -19.09 4.82 -6.38
N ALA A 447 -20.32 4.40 -6.71
CA ALA A 447 -21.45 4.45 -5.77
C ALA A 447 -21.30 3.44 -4.62
N TYR A 448 -20.87 2.21 -4.89
CA TYR A 448 -20.58 1.20 -3.86
C TYR A 448 -19.48 1.69 -2.90
N LEU A 449 -18.38 2.18 -3.46
CA LEU A 449 -17.27 2.77 -2.69
C LEU A 449 -17.73 3.97 -1.87
N ALA A 450 -18.57 4.85 -2.43
CA ALA A 450 -19.13 5.98 -1.68
C ALA A 450 -19.91 5.51 -0.45
N VAL A 451 -20.76 4.49 -0.59
CA VAL A 451 -21.53 3.92 0.52
C VAL A 451 -20.60 3.29 1.56
N LEU A 452 -19.59 2.54 1.14
CA LEU A 452 -18.59 1.94 2.02
C LEU A 452 -17.82 3.02 2.80
N LEU A 453 -17.33 4.06 2.13
CA LEU A 453 -16.59 5.16 2.77
C LEU A 453 -17.47 5.98 3.71
N VAL A 454 -18.76 6.15 3.40
CA VAL A 454 -19.71 6.77 4.33
C VAL A 454 -19.88 5.89 5.58
N ALA A 455 -20.04 4.57 5.42
CA ALA A 455 -20.12 3.66 6.56
C ALA A 455 -18.83 3.70 7.41
N LEU A 456 -17.66 3.77 6.76
CA LEU A 456 -16.36 3.92 7.42
C LEU A 456 -16.22 5.25 8.15
N ALA A 457 -16.64 6.36 7.54
CA ALA A 457 -16.65 7.68 8.18
C ALA A 457 -17.50 7.64 9.46
N ARG A 458 -18.65 6.97 9.40
CA ARG A 458 -19.55 6.81 10.54
C ARG A 458 -18.95 5.91 11.63
N ALA A 459 -18.31 4.81 11.24
CA ALA A 459 -17.60 3.95 12.19
C ALA A 459 -16.46 4.69 12.88
N GLY A 460 -15.64 5.44 12.13
CA GLY A 460 -14.56 6.28 12.67
C GLY A 460 -15.07 7.39 13.60
N GLU A 461 -16.23 7.99 13.29
CA GLU A 461 -16.88 8.94 14.20
C GLU A 461 -17.33 8.28 15.52
N ALA A 462 -17.85 7.05 15.46
CA ALA A 462 -18.29 6.30 16.64
C ALA A 462 -17.11 5.86 17.52
N THR A 463 -16.02 5.37 16.92
CA THR A 463 -14.79 5.02 17.65
C THR A 463 -14.12 6.24 18.25
N LEU A 464 -14.07 7.37 17.53
CA LEU A 464 -13.53 8.63 18.06
C LEU A 464 -14.31 9.10 19.29
N LYS A 465 -15.64 9.04 19.24
CA LYS A 465 -16.49 9.36 20.41
C LYS A 465 -16.17 8.44 21.61
N MET A 466 -15.91 7.16 21.36
CA MET A 466 -15.58 6.18 22.40
C MET A 466 -14.20 6.44 23.03
N VAL A 467 -13.16 6.61 22.20
CA VAL A 467 -11.79 6.90 22.66
C VAL A 467 -11.77 8.19 23.47
N LEU A 468 -12.45 9.24 22.99
CA LEU A 468 -12.53 10.52 23.69
C LEU A 468 -13.28 10.43 25.03
N ARG A 469 -14.18 9.45 25.23
CA ARG A 469 -14.93 9.25 26.49
C ARG A 469 -14.26 8.29 27.48
N GLY A 470 -13.28 7.50 27.05
CA GLY A 470 -12.61 6.50 27.88
C GLY A 470 -11.90 7.06 29.11
N ARG A 471 -11.87 6.27 30.21
CA ARG A 471 -11.27 6.64 31.51
C ARG A 471 -9.79 7.05 31.43
N ALA A 472 -9.05 6.53 30.45
CA ALA A 472 -7.63 6.84 30.23
C ALA A 472 -7.41 8.32 29.84
N LEU A 473 -8.25 8.88 28.95
CA LEU A 473 -8.15 10.29 28.54
C LEU A 473 -8.79 11.27 29.56
N ARG A 474 -9.61 10.77 30.50
CA ARG A 474 -10.14 11.58 31.60
C ARG A 474 -9.05 12.06 32.58
N ARG A 475 -7.85 11.44 32.55
CA ARG A 475 -6.68 11.86 33.35
C ARG A 475 -5.94 13.07 32.74
N LEU A 476 -6.17 13.38 31.47
CA LEU A 476 -5.55 14.53 30.80
C LEU A 476 -6.48 15.76 30.92
N LYS A 477 -6.23 16.61 31.94
CA LYS A 477 -6.94 17.88 32.15
C LYS A 477 -6.87 18.84 30.95
N VAL A 478 -5.93 18.62 30.02
CA VAL A 478 -5.77 19.35 28.74
C VAL A 478 -7.04 19.30 27.87
N LEU A 479 -7.91 18.28 28.02
CA LEU A 479 -9.10 18.11 27.17
C LEU A 479 -10.43 18.63 27.74
N GLU A 480 -10.49 19.13 28.97
CA GLU A 480 -11.76 19.58 29.58
C GLU A 480 -12.31 20.88 28.95
N GLY A 481 -11.44 21.76 28.44
CA GLY A 481 -11.84 23.04 27.83
C GLY A 481 -12.10 23.03 26.31
N ARG A 482 -11.51 22.10 25.55
CA ARG A 482 -11.52 22.11 24.06
C ARG A 482 -11.95 20.80 23.37
N ARG A 483 -12.58 19.87 24.10
CA ARG A 483 -13.11 18.59 23.52
C ARG A 483 -14.00 18.78 22.28
N ARG A 484 -14.89 19.77 22.30
CA ARG A 484 -15.87 20.02 21.21
C ARG A 484 -15.22 20.50 19.89
N PRO A 485 -14.32 21.52 19.89
CA PRO A 485 -13.66 21.94 18.66
C PRO A 485 -12.70 20.89 18.09
N LEU A 486 -12.04 20.09 18.94
CA LEU A 486 -11.16 19.00 18.48
C LEU A 486 -11.96 17.88 17.80
N GLU A 487 -13.07 17.44 18.39
CA GLU A 487 -13.96 16.44 17.79
C GLU A 487 -14.52 16.91 16.44
N LYS A 488 -14.91 18.18 16.34
CA LYS A 488 -15.41 18.77 15.08
C LYS A 488 -14.33 18.79 14.00
N ARG A 489 -13.10 19.17 14.34
CA ARG A 489 -11.97 19.19 13.40
C ARG A 489 -11.54 17.79 12.98
N ALA A 490 -11.43 16.85 13.92
CA ALA A 490 -11.09 15.47 13.61
C ALA A 490 -12.14 14.83 12.68
N ARG A 491 -13.43 15.09 12.92
CA ARG A 491 -14.52 14.65 12.04
C ARG A 491 -14.46 15.28 10.65
N GLN A 492 -14.15 16.57 10.57
CA GLN A 492 -13.99 17.27 9.30
C GLN A 492 -12.78 16.74 8.53
N GLY A 493 -11.65 16.51 9.21
CA GLY A 493 -10.45 15.89 8.65
C GLY A 493 -10.73 14.49 8.11
N LEU A 494 -11.39 13.64 8.89
CA LEU A 494 -11.77 12.29 8.47
C LEU A 494 -12.64 12.32 7.20
N ARG A 495 -13.69 13.16 7.17
CA ARG A 495 -14.55 13.29 5.99
C ARG A 495 -13.84 13.88 4.78
N PHE A 496 -12.90 14.80 5.01
CA PHE A 496 -12.08 15.36 3.94
C PHE A 496 -11.16 14.30 3.34
N VAL A 497 -10.43 13.55 4.17
CA VAL A 497 -9.57 12.45 3.72
C VAL A 497 -10.39 11.41 2.95
N LEU A 498 -11.50 10.94 3.51
CA LEU A 498 -12.36 9.95 2.84
C LEU A 498 -12.98 10.49 1.55
N GLY A 499 -13.32 11.77 1.49
CA GLY A 499 -13.82 12.42 0.28
C GLY A 499 -12.75 12.55 -0.82
N VAL A 500 -11.51 12.89 -0.44
CA VAL A 500 -10.37 12.91 -1.36
C VAL A 500 -10.05 11.50 -1.85
N SER A 501 -10.02 10.51 -0.94
CA SER A 501 -9.84 9.09 -1.30
C SER A 501 -10.91 8.62 -2.28
N TRP A 502 -12.18 8.98 -2.05
CA TRP A 502 -13.27 8.67 -2.99
C TRP A 502 -13.05 9.32 -4.37
N ALA A 503 -12.62 10.58 -4.41
CA ALA A 503 -12.37 11.28 -5.65
C ALA A 503 -11.22 10.63 -6.45
N VAL A 504 -10.10 10.33 -5.79
CA VAL A 504 -8.95 9.65 -6.41
C VAL A 504 -9.33 8.27 -6.93
N ALA A 505 -10.00 7.45 -6.11
CA ALA A 505 -10.45 6.12 -6.52
C ALA A 505 -11.47 6.18 -7.66
N THR A 506 -12.37 7.18 -7.65
CA THR A 506 -13.32 7.37 -8.76
C THR A 506 -12.59 7.73 -10.05
N LEU A 507 -11.56 8.57 -10.00
CA LEU A 507 -10.74 8.87 -11.19
C LEU A 507 -10.04 7.63 -11.73
N GLU A 508 -9.57 6.74 -10.86
CA GLU A 508 -8.96 5.46 -11.23
C GLU A 508 -9.98 4.53 -11.89
N LEU A 509 -11.19 4.40 -11.33
CA LEU A 509 -12.29 3.61 -11.90
C LEU A 509 -12.71 4.08 -13.31
N PHE A 510 -12.58 5.37 -13.62
CA PHE A 510 -12.86 5.91 -14.96
C PHE A 510 -11.64 5.93 -15.89
N ALA A 511 -10.49 5.39 -15.47
CA ALA A 511 -9.21 5.49 -16.19
C ALA A 511 -8.80 6.95 -16.51
N LEU A 512 -9.23 7.90 -15.69
CA LEU A 512 -8.95 9.33 -15.82
C LEU A 512 -7.82 9.80 -14.89
N ARG A 513 -7.35 8.95 -13.98
CA ARG A 513 -6.30 9.27 -13.02
C ARG A 513 -5.02 9.76 -13.71
N ASP A 514 -4.42 8.95 -14.58
CA ASP A 514 -3.16 9.31 -15.22
C ASP A 514 -3.29 10.50 -16.19
N PRO A 515 -4.33 10.58 -17.06
CA PRO A 515 -4.56 11.76 -17.89
C PRO A 515 -4.69 13.05 -17.08
N ILE A 516 -5.43 13.03 -15.97
CA ILE A 516 -5.61 14.22 -15.13
C ILE A 516 -4.31 14.58 -14.41
N LEU A 517 -3.56 13.59 -13.92
CA LEU A 517 -2.27 13.83 -13.29
C LEU A 517 -1.24 14.38 -14.28
N GLU A 518 -1.24 13.91 -15.53
CA GLU A 518 -0.41 14.47 -16.60
C GLU A 518 -0.80 15.90 -16.92
N ILE A 519 -2.09 16.20 -17.11
CA ILE A 519 -2.58 17.57 -17.35
C ILE A 519 -2.21 18.45 -16.15
N ALA A 520 -2.44 17.99 -14.93
CA ALA A 520 -2.07 18.71 -13.72
C ALA A 520 -0.56 18.96 -13.66
N ARG A 521 0.27 17.97 -13.99
CA ARG A 521 1.73 18.07 -14.05
C ARG A 521 2.15 19.10 -15.11
N VAL A 522 1.58 19.06 -16.31
CA VAL A 522 1.84 20.04 -17.36
C VAL A 522 1.49 21.44 -16.86
N ILE A 523 0.30 21.65 -16.30
CA ILE A 523 -0.11 22.97 -15.77
C ILE A 523 0.80 23.44 -14.63
N LEU A 524 1.17 22.53 -13.72
CA LEU A 524 1.98 22.85 -12.54
C LEU A 524 3.43 23.22 -12.91
N PHE A 525 4.02 22.51 -13.88
CA PHE A 525 5.41 22.65 -14.29
C PHE A 525 5.61 23.45 -15.59
N THR A 526 4.54 24.01 -16.17
CA THR A 526 4.67 24.99 -17.26
C THR A 526 5.30 26.25 -16.70
N GLU A 527 6.51 26.55 -17.13
CA GLU A 527 7.20 27.80 -16.84
C GLU A 527 6.58 28.91 -17.70
N LEU A 528 5.93 29.90 -17.08
CA LEU A 528 5.60 31.14 -17.77
C LEU A 528 6.87 31.97 -17.88
N GLU A 529 7.45 31.98 -19.07
CA GLU A 529 8.59 32.84 -19.39
C GLU A 529 8.11 34.28 -19.66
N ALA A 530 8.37 35.18 -18.72
CA ALA A 530 8.23 36.62 -18.93
C ALA A 530 9.62 37.28 -18.84
N GLY A 531 10.39 37.21 -19.93
CA GLY A 531 11.77 37.71 -19.97
C GLY A 531 12.74 36.85 -19.16
N ALA A 532 13.52 37.44 -18.26
CA ALA A 532 14.51 36.72 -17.44
C ALA A 532 13.93 36.02 -16.19
N ILE A 533 12.61 36.06 -16.01
CA ILE A 533 11.91 35.49 -14.86
C ILE A 533 11.05 34.34 -15.36
N SER A 534 11.46 33.10 -15.08
CA SER A 534 10.61 31.92 -15.19
C SER A 534 9.86 31.75 -13.87
N LEU A 535 8.55 31.94 -13.91
CA LEU A 535 7.67 31.68 -12.76
C LEU A 535 6.80 30.48 -13.11
N SER A 536 6.99 29.35 -12.43
CA SER A 536 6.08 28.21 -12.55
C SER A 536 4.94 28.32 -11.53
N LEU A 537 3.79 27.75 -11.85
CA LEU A 537 2.69 27.64 -10.89
C LEU A 537 3.10 26.81 -9.66
N SER A 538 4.03 25.86 -9.85
CA SER A 538 4.62 25.06 -8.76
C SER A 538 5.39 25.90 -7.75
N ASP A 539 6.13 26.93 -8.18
CA ASP A 539 6.91 27.79 -7.27
C ASP A 539 5.98 28.62 -6.38
N VAL A 540 4.88 29.14 -6.95
CA VAL A 540 3.87 29.90 -6.21
C VAL A 540 3.17 29.00 -5.19
N LEU A 541 2.80 27.78 -5.58
CA LEU A 541 2.18 26.81 -4.67
C LEU A 541 3.15 26.34 -3.59
N ALA A 542 4.41 26.12 -3.92
CA ALA A 542 5.45 25.75 -2.96
C ALA A 542 5.64 26.85 -1.92
N PHE A 543 5.68 28.12 -2.34
CA PHE A 543 5.74 29.28 -1.46
C PHE A 543 4.51 29.38 -0.53
N VAL A 544 3.30 29.27 -1.07
CA VAL A 544 2.06 29.29 -0.26
C VAL A 544 2.01 28.11 0.71
N ALA A 545 2.46 26.93 0.29
CA ALA A 545 2.52 25.74 1.13
C ALA A 545 3.54 25.89 2.26
N THR A 546 4.72 26.48 2.00
CA THR A 546 5.72 26.75 3.06
C THR A 546 5.18 27.75 4.07
N VAL A 547 4.54 28.83 3.62
CA VAL A 547 3.90 29.82 4.52
C VAL A 547 2.80 29.18 5.36
N LEU A 548 1.94 28.35 4.77
CA LEU A 548 0.89 27.62 5.50
C LEU A 548 1.49 26.64 6.51
N ALA A 549 2.54 25.91 6.13
CA ALA A 549 3.26 24.99 7.01
C ALA A 549 3.89 25.74 8.19
N ALA A 550 4.56 26.87 7.95
CA ALA A 550 5.12 27.72 8.99
C ALA A 550 4.04 28.24 9.96
N VAL A 551 2.88 28.67 9.43
CA VAL A 551 1.75 29.12 10.27
C VAL A 551 1.14 27.96 11.09
N LEU A 552 1.03 26.76 10.52
CA LEU A 552 0.54 25.58 11.23
C LEU A 552 1.52 25.13 12.31
N LEU A 553 2.81 25.14 12.01
CA LEU A 553 3.89 24.76 12.91
C LEU A 553 3.99 25.78 14.06
N ALA A 554 3.95 27.08 13.75
CA ALA A 554 3.86 28.14 14.75
C ALA A 554 2.64 27.94 15.66
N ARG A 555 1.46 27.61 15.11
CA ARG A 555 0.27 27.31 15.91
C ARG A 555 0.44 26.07 16.78
N ALA A 556 1.04 25.00 16.28
CA ALA A 556 1.25 23.77 17.03
C ALA A 556 2.24 23.96 18.19
N VAL A 557 3.38 24.62 17.93
CA VAL A 557 4.41 24.92 18.94
C VAL A 557 3.86 25.84 20.02
N THR A 558 3.17 26.91 19.62
CA THR A 558 2.58 27.85 20.57
C THR A 558 1.55 27.18 21.47
N LEU A 559 0.75 26.26 20.91
CA LEU A 559 -0.27 25.52 21.64
C LEU A 559 0.36 24.50 22.61
N ALA A 560 1.45 23.84 22.22
CA ALA A 560 2.23 22.96 23.10
C ALA A 560 2.88 23.74 24.26
N LEU A 561 3.44 24.93 24.00
CA LEU A 561 4.02 25.78 25.05
C LEU A 561 2.95 26.26 26.05
N GLU A 562 1.79 26.69 25.56
CA GLU A 562 0.67 27.17 26.40
C GLU A 562 0.02 26.09 27.26
N GLU A 563 -0.13 24.87 26.74
CA GLU A 563 -0.86 23.81 27.43
C GLU A 563 0.03 22.90 28.31
N ASP A 564 1.28 22.63 27.92
CA ASP A 564 2.14 21.67 28.63
C ASP A 564 3.29 22.28 29.43
N VAL A 565 3.87 23.39 28.97
CA VAL A 565 5.11 23.95 29.51
C VAL A 565 4.83 25.10 30.47
N TYR A 566 4.02 26.08 30.07
CA TYR A 566 3.72 27.26 30.89
C TYR A 566 2.96 26.97 32.19
N PRO A 567 2.05 25.97 32.30
CA PRO A 567 1.40 25.67 33.58
C PRO A 567 2.32 25.01 34.61
N ARG A 568 3.43 24.41 34.17
CA ARG A 568 4.42 23.74 35.04
C ARG A 568 5.50 24.70 35.53
N LEU A 569 5.70 25.80 34.81
CA LEU A 569 6.62 26.88 35.18
C LEU A 569 5.84 27.96 35.93
N ARG A 570 6.24 28.30 37.16
CA ARG A 570 5.66 29.43 37.90
C ARG A 570 6.10 30.76 37.29
N LEU A 571 5.50 31.13 36.17
CA LEU A 571 5.76 32.37 35.45
C LEU A 571 4.88 33.52 36.00
N GLY A 572 5.46 34.72 36.07
CA GLY A 572 4.74 35.94 36.47
C GLY A 572 3.63 36.31 35.47
N ARG A 573 2.58 36.99 35.95
CA ARG A 573 1.45 37.44 35.11
C ARG A 573 1.96 38.23 33.90
N GLY A 574 1.61 37.77 32.68
CA GLY A 574 1.93 38.42 31.40
C GLY A 574 3.13 37.83 30.64
N VAL A 575 4.04 37.11 31.31
CA VAL A 575 5.24 36.51 30.67
C VAL A 575 4.89 35.38 29.66
N PRO A 576 3.95 34.46 29.95
CA PRO A 576 3.57 33.41 28.99
C PRO A 576 3.04 33.96 27.66
N TYR A 577 2.31 35.08 27.72
CA TYR A 577 1.73 35.73 26.54
C TYR A 577 2.80 36.38 25.65
N ALA A 578 3.81 37.01 26.26
CA ALA A 578 4.91 37.61 25.54
C ALA A 578 5.77 36.55 24.82
N ILE A 579 6.11 35.45 25.51
CA ILE A 579 6.89 34.36 24.92
C ILE A 579 6.11 33.68 23.78
N SER A 580 4.83 33.36 24.00
CA SER A 580 3.92 32.82 22.98
C SER A 580 3.88 33.68 21.70
N THR A 581 3.78 35.00 21.87
CA THR A 581 3.73 35.95 20.76
C THR A 581 5.07 36.02 20.01
N ILE A 582 6.20 36.10 20.71
CA ILE A 582 7.54 36.14 20.12
C ILE A 582 7.84 34.83 19.38
N THR A 583 7.52 33.68 19.97
CA THR A 583 7.71 32.36 19.34
C THR A 583 6.85 32.23 18.08
N ARG A 584 5.60 32.70 18.10
CA ARG A 584 4.71 32.65 16.94
C ARG A 584 5.22 33.50 15.77
N TYR A 585 5.71 34.71 16.03
CA TYR A 585 6.27 35.56 14.98
C TYR A 585 7.65 35.09 14.52
N GLY A 586 8.49 34.58 15.42
CA GLY A 586 9.80 34.03 15.07
C GLY A 586 9.72 32.82 14.14
N ILE A 587 8.76 31.91 14.37
CA ILE A 587 8.57 30.72 13.53
C ILE A 587 7.94 31.06 12.16
N ILE A 588 7.19 32.15 12.06
CA ILE A 588 6.59 32.58 10.77
C ILE A 588 7.61 33.34 9.90
N LEU A 589 8.61 33.97 10.53
CA LEU A 589 9.62 34.78 9.84
C LEU A 589 10.82 33.97 9.35
N MET A 590 11.16 32.87 10.04
CA MET A 590 12.09 31.84 9.54
C MET A 590 11.43 30.97 8.49
#